data_AF-A0A1U9VEY0-F1
#
_entry.id   AF-A0A1U9VEY0-F1
#
_cell.length_a   1.000
_cell.length_b   1.000
_cell.length_c   1.000
_cell.angle_alpha   90.00
_cell.angle_beta   90.00
_cell.angle_gamma   90.00
#
_symmetry.space_group_name_H-M   'P 1'
#
loop_
_entity.id
_entity.type
_entity.pdbx_description
1 polymer ?
#
loop_
_entity_poly.entity_id
_entity_poly.type
_entity_poly.pdbx_seq_one_letter_code
_entity_poly.pdbx_strand_id
1 'polypeptide(L)'
;MAKKFLTYEEVCALPLLQQAIHQEEERHRARMADIQAMAKTLAALESERAEIERNGYRLYGERISRDFAGSALRCSTLLSSDDVRFVTALLRSGWKVIDRDEGQYPSPTFKKGRVKLRLSCTQRETLTKAEQLASSKAEAAAIPCQP
;
A
#
# COMPACT_ATOMS: atom_id res chain seq x y z
N MET A 1 -2.99 40.63 9.26
CA MET A 1 -2.86 39.52 8.29
C MET A 1 -2.06 38.42 8.94
N ALA A 2 -2.67 37.27 9.25
CA ALA A 2 -1.97 36.17 9.92
C ALA A 2 -0.98 35.52 8.93
N LYS A 3 0.31 35.41 9.31
CA LYS A 3 1.29 34.60 8.57
C LYS A 3 0.74 33.17 8.52
N LYS A 4 0.39 32.70 7.32
CA LYS A 4 -0.32 31.43 7.11
C LYS A 4 0.54 30.20 7.45
N PHE A 5 1.87 30.36 7.53
CA PHE A 5 2.83 29.30 7.84
C PHE A 5 4.05 29.92 8.53
N LEU A 6 4.58 29.23 9.54
CA LEU A 6 5.83 29.59 10.21
C LEU A 6 7.02 29.14 9.35
N THR A 7 8.10 29.90 9.33
CA THR A 7 9.37 29.44 8.77
C THR A 7 10.02 28.37 9.67
N TYR A 8 10.99 27.62 9.14
CA TYR A 8 11.75 26.65 9.92
C TYR A 8 12.39 27.29 11.17
N GLU A 9 13.00 28.47 11.02
CA GLU A 9 13.60 29.22 12.13
C GLU A 9 12.56 29.65 13.17
N GLU A 10 11.37 30.08 12.72
CA GLU A 10 10.25 30.43 13.60
C GLU A 10 9.73 29.21 14.37
N VAL A 11 9.67 28.02 13.76
CA VAL A 11 9.27 26.77 14.43
C VAL A 11 10.32 26.36 15.45
N CYS A 12 11.62 26.40 15.11
CA CYS A 12 12.69 26.03 16.04
C CYS A 12 12.74 26.93 17.29
N ALA A 13 12.26 28.17 17.19
CA ALA A 13 12.17 29.10 18.32
C ALA A 13 10.98 28.82 19.27
N LEU A 14 10.02 27.97 18.88
CA LEU A 14 8.88 27.62 19.73
C LEU A 14 9.27 26.68 20.88
N PRO A 15 8.52 26.64 22.00
CA PRO A 15 8.63 25.56 22.99
C PRO A 15 8.36 24.19 22.38
N LEU A 16 8.99 23.13 22.91
CA LEU A 16 8.91 21.76 22.34
C LEU A 16 7.47 21.26 22.10
N LEU A 17 6.55 21.50 23.04
CA LEU A 17 5.14 21.12 22.88
C LEU A 17 4.51 21.81 21.66
N GLN A 18 4.80 23.09 21.46
CA GLN A 18 4.28 23.87 20.34
C GLN A 18 4.90 23.45 19.01
N GLN A 19 6.18 23.06 19.01
CA GLN A 19 6.82 22.45 17.84
C GLN A 19 6.10 21.15 17.42
N ALA A 20 5.80 20.27 18.40
CA ALA A 20 5.12 19.01 18.14
C ALA A 20 3.70 19.20 17.60
N ILE A 21 2.93 20.12 18.19
CA ILE A 21 1.58 20.47 17.69
C ILE A 21 1.66 21.00 16.26
N HIS A 22 2.57 21.94 16.00
CA HIS A 22 2.75 22.51 14.67
C HIS A 22 3.10 21.43 13.63
N GLN A 23 4.01 20.52 13.97
CA GLN A 23 4.40 19.42 13.09
C GLN A 23 3.21 18.50 12.76
N GLU A 24 2.36 18.20 13.72
CA GLU A 24 1.19 17.33 13.49
C GLU A 24 0.12 18.03 12.64
N GLU A 25 -0.07 19.34 12.80
CA GLU A 25 -0.94 20.11 11.91
C GLU A 25 -0.44 20.13 10.46
N GLU A 26 0.87 20.32 10.26
CA GLU A 26 1.48 20.26 8.92
C GLU A 26 1.36 18.86 8.32
N ARG A 27 1.60 17.81 9.11
CA ARG A 27 1.39 16.42 8.69
C ARG A 27 -0.06 16.16 8.27
N HIS A 28 -1.02 16.65 9.04
CA HIS A 28 -2.44 16.51 8.71
C HIS A 28 -2.78 17.22 7.40
N ARG A 29 -2.33 18.47 7.21
CA ARG A 29 -2.52 19.24 5.97
C ARG A 29 -1.92 18.52 4.77
N ALA A 30 -0.66 18.06 4.88
CA ALA A 30 0.01 17.30 3.83
C ALA A 30 -0.75 16.01 3.49
N ARG A 31 -1.21 15.26 4.51
CA ARG A 31 -1.99 14.04 4.32
C ARG A 31 -3.30 14.29 3.57
N MET A 32 -4.02 15.36 3.91
CA MET A 32 -5.26 15.71 3.21
C MET A 32 -5.01 16.06 1.75
N ALA A 33 -3.95 16.81 1.44
CA ALA A 33 -3.55 17.12 0.07
C ALA A 33 -3.19 15.84 -0.72
N ASP A 34 -2.47 14.90 -0.09
CA ASP A 34 -2.15 13.61 -0.70
C ASP A 34 -3.39 12.78 -1.01
N ILE A 35 -4.35 12.68 -0.08
CA ILE A 35 -5.60 11.96 -0.31
C ILE A 35 -6.35 12.55 -1.51
N GLN A 36 -6.43 13.89 -1.59
CA GLN A 36 -7.07 14.57 -2.71
C GLN A 36 -6.35 14.29 -4.04
N ALA A 37 -5.02 14.33 -4.05
CA ALA A 37 -4.22 14.02 -5.24
C ALA A 37 -4.39 12.57 -5.71
N MET A 38 -4.63 11.64 -4.79
CA MET A 38 -4.82 10.21 -5.07
C MET A 38 -6.28 9.81 -5.33
N ALA A 39 -7.25 10.71 -5.19
CA ALA A 39 -8.68 10.38 -5.14
C ALA A 39 -9.15 9.49 -6.29
N LYS A 40 -8.73 9.79 -7.53
CA LYS A 40 -9.08 8.98 -8.72
C LYS A 40 -8.49 7.57 -8.67
N THR A 41 -7.25 7.43 -8.21
CA THR A 41 -6.57 6.13 -8.11
C THR A 41 -7.12 5.32 -6.94
N LEU A 42 -7.47 5.97 -5.83
CA LEU A 42 -8.16 5.35 -4.69
C LEU A 42 -9.54 4.84 -5.09
N ALA A 43 -10.32 5.60 -5.86
CA ALA A 43 -11.61 5.13 -6.37
C ALA A 43 -11.49 3.89 -7.26
N ALA A 44 -10.45 3.82 -8.11
CA ALA A 44 -10.17 2.65 -8.94
C ALA A 44 -9.67 1.44 -8.13
N LEU A 45 -9.02 1.66 -6.99
CA LEU A 45 -8.64 0.60 -6.07
C LEU A 45 -9.84 0.11 -5.25
N GLU A 46 -10.77 1.00 -4.89
CA GLU A 46 -12.00 0.64 -4.17
C GLU A 46 -12.86 -0.33 -4.98
N SER A 47 -12.93 -0.19 -6.31
CA SER A 47 -13.66 -1.16 -7.15
C SER A 47 -13.05 -2.56 -7.13
N GLU A 48 -11.77 -2.70 -6.77
CA GLU A 48 -11.08 -3.99 -6.66
C GLU A 48 -11.15 -4.58 -5.24
N ARG A 49 -11.57 -3.78 -4.25
CA ARG A 49 -11.54 -4.13 -2.84
C ARG A 49 -12.32 -5.40 -2.52
N ALA A 50 -13.51 -5.56 -3.09
CA ALA A 50 -14.36 -6.74 -2.86
C ALA A 50 -13.68 -8.04 -3.33
N GLU A 51 -12.91 -7.99 -4.42
CA GLU A 51 -12.18 -9.16 -4.93
C GLU A 51 -10.99 -9.50 -4.03
N ILE A 52 -10.22 -8.48 -3.61
CA ILE A 52 -9.07 -8.66 -2.71
C ILE A 52 -9.54 -9.24 -1.36
N GLU A 53 -10.67 -8.76 -0.85
CA GLU A 53 -11.26 -9.24 0.40
C GLU A 53 -11.74 -10.70 0.28
N ARG A 54 -12.41 -11.06 -0.83
CA ARG A 54 -12.79 -12.45 -1.12
C ARG A 54 -11.57 -13.38 -1.19
N ASN A 55 -10.44 -12.86 -1.64
CA ASN A 55 -9.17 -13.59 -1.72
C ASN A 55 -8.36 -13.60 -0.40
N GLY A 56 -8.94 -13.08 0.69
CA GLY A 56 -8.46 -13.31 2.06
C GLY A 56 -7.72 -12.13 2.69
N TYR A 57 -7.77 -10.94 2.10
CA TYR A 57 -7.14 -9.74 2.66
C TYR A 57 -8.07 -8.52 2.63
N ARG A 58 -8.33 -7.93 3.80
CA ARG A 58 -9.11 -6.70 3.91
C ARG A 58 -8.20 -5.49 3.80
N LEU A 59 -8.43 -4.66 2.78
CA LEU A 59 -7.68 -3.43 2.54
C LEU A 59 -8.24 -2.27 3.37
N TYR A 60 -7.35 -1.45 3.95
CA TYR A 60 -7.71 -0.27 4.73
C TYR A 60 -7.03 0.98 4.14
N GLY A 61 -7.80 2.04 3.90
CA GLY A 61 -7.30 3.28 3.27
C GLY A 61 -6.23 4.01 4.08
N GLU A 62 -6.20 3.82 5.41
CA GLU A 62 -5.15 4.36 6.29
C GLU A 62 -3.74 3.86 5.93
N ARG A 63 -3.65 2.65 5.37
CA ARG A 63 -2.39 2.02 4.98
C ARG A 63 -1.91 2.46 3.60
N ILE A 64 -2.68 3.30 2.91
CA ILE A 64 -2.43 3.72 1.53
C ILE A 64 -1.91 5.15 1.50
N SER A 65 -0.74 5.32 0.92
CA SER A 65 -0.09 6.60 0.70
C SER A 65 0.33 6.76 -0.76
N ARG A 66 0.80 7.95 -1.10
CA ARG A 66 1.33 8.23 -2.43
C ARG A 66 2.75 7.71 -2.50
N ASP A 67 3.13 7.06 -3.59
CA ASP A 67 4.53 6.75 -3.82
C ASP A 67 5.29 8.03 -4.21
N PHE A 68 6.35 8.37 -3.47
CA PHE A 68 7.13 9.59 -3.72
C PHE A 68 7.84 9.60 -5.08
N ALA A 69 8.12 8.41 -5.64
CA ALA A 69 8.90 8.25 -6.86
C ALA A 69 8.05 8.03 -8.13
N GLY A 70 6.71 8.00 -8.04
CA GLY A 70 5.89 7.64 -9.20
C GLY A 70 4.39 7.84 -9.05
N SER A 71 3.64 7.28 -10.01
CA SER A 71 2.18 7.32 -10.06
C SER A 71 1.51 6.15 -9.34
N ALA A 72 2.27 5.32 -8.64
CA ALA A 72 1.74 4.20 -7.87
C ALA A 72 1.19 4.65 -6.52
N LEU A 73 0.17 3.94 -6.05
CA LEU A 73 -0.18 3.95 -4.63
C LEU A 73 0.85 3.10 -3.89
N ARG A 74 1.29 3.55 -2.73
CA ARG A 74 2.10 2.76 -1.81
C ARG A 74 1.19 2.19 -0.73
N CYS A 75 1.34 0.91 -0.43
CA CYS A 75 0.72 0.28 0.72
C CYS A 75 1.81 -0.31 1.61
N SER A 76 1.61 -0.22 2.91
CA SER A 76 2.46 -0.86 3.91
C SER A 76 1.61 -1.77 4.78
N THR A 77 2.13 -2.92 5.16
CA THR A 77 1.53 -3.73 6.23
C THR A 77 2.34 -3.56 7.52
N LEU A 78 1.76 -3.99 8.65
CA LEU A 78 2.40 -3.88 9.96
C LEU A 78 3.24 -5.11 10.29
N LEU A 79 2.97 -6.26 9.66
CA LEU A 79 3.51 -7.56 10.02
C LEU A 79 3.90 -8.34 8.77
N SER A 80 4.99 -9.09 8.83
CA SER A 80 5.44 -9.91 7.71
C SER A 80 4.43 -10.96 7.24
N SER A 81 3.62 -11.49 8.17
CA SER A 81 2.53 -12.42 7.84
C SER A 81 1.40 -11.74 7.06
N ASP A 82 1.14 -10.45 7.31
CA ASP A 82 0.18 -9.66 6.55
C ASP A 82 0.70 -9.40 5.13
N ASP A 83 2.01 -9.19 4.94
CA ASP A 83 2.62 -9.00 3.61
C ASP A 83 2.33 -10.19 2.69
N VAL A 84 2.61 -11.42 3.15
CA VAL A 84 2.40 -12.63 2.35
C VAL A 84 0.92 -12.80 2.01
N ARG A 85 0.03 -12.64 3.00
CA ARG A 85 -1.43 -12.72 2.78
C ARG A 85 -1.92 -11.70 1.77
N PHE A 86 -1.42 -10.47 1.85
CA PHE A 86 -1.81 -9.41 0.95
C PHE A 86 -1.34 -9.69 -0.48
N VAL A 87 -0.06 -10.04 -0.66
CA VAL A 87 0.47 -10.40 -1.99
C VAL A 87 -0.30 -11.58 -2.57
N THR A 88 -0.55 -12.63 -1.80
CA THR A 88 -1.34 -13.77 -2.27
C THR A 88 -2.75 -13.35 -2.69
N ALA A 89 -3.41 -12.48 -1.93
CA ALA A 89 -4.74 -11.98 -2.29
C ALA A 89 -4.72 -11.16 -3.59
N LEU A 90 -3.69 -10.30 -3.79
CA LEU A 90 -3.51 -9.55 -5.04
C LEU A 90 -3.31 -10.48 -6.24
N LEU A 91 -2.41 -11.46 -6.13
CA LEU A 91 -2.13 -12.43 -7.20
C LEU A 91 -3.40 -13.21 -7.57
N ARG A 92 -4.14 -13.71 -6.57
CA ARG A 92 -5.43 -14.42 -6.80
C ARG A 92 -6.50 -13.53 -7.40
N SER A 93 -6.47 -12.24 -7.09
CA SER A 93 -7.36 -11.22 -7.68
C SER A 93 -6.93 -10.81 -9.10
N GLY A 94 -5.94 -11.47 -9.70
CA GLY A 94 -5.48 -11.23 -11.07
C GLY A 94 -4.55 -10.02 -11.24
N TRP A 95 -3.98 -9.49 -10.15
CA TRP A 95 -2.96 -8.45 -10.23
C TRP A 95 -1.64 -9.03 -10.74
N LYS A 96 -0.96 -8.30 -11.61
CA LYS A 96 0.32 -8.73 -12.19
C LYS A 96 1.48 -8.00 -11.53
N VAL A 97 2.54 -8.74 -11.19
CA VAL A 97 3.82 -8.17 -10.76
C VAL A 97 4.49 -7.53 -11.98
N ILE A 98 4.86 -6.25 -11.88
CA ILE A 98 5.56 -5.51 -12.94
C ILE A 98 6.97 -5.08 -12.52
N ASP A 99 7.25 -5.07 -11.22
CA ASP A 99 8.56 -4.86 -10.63
C ASP A 99 8.64 -5.71 -9.36
N ARG A 100 9.74 -6.45 -9.17
CA ARG A 100 9.93 -7.36 -8.04
C ARG A 100 10.69 -6.72 -6.89
N ASP A 101 11.57 -5.76 -7.19
CA ASP A 101 12.47 -5.10 -6.23
C ASP A 101 13.17 -6.10 -5.27
N GLU A 102 14.28 -6.71 -5.67
CA GLU A 102 14.90 -7.86 -4.97
C GLU A 102 15.76 -7.51 -3.74
N GLY A 103 15.57 -6.31 -3.17
CA GLY A 103 16.29 -5.82 -1.99
C GLY A 103 15.99 -6.60 -0.70
N GLN A 104 16.69 -6.24 0.37
CA GLN A 104 16.48 -6.83 1.71
C GLN A 104 15.05 -6.62 2.23
N TYR A 105 14.48 -5.45 1.93
CA TYR A 105 13.09 -5.07 2.20
C TYR A 105 12.41 -4.76 0.86
N PRO A 106 11.98 -5.80 0.13
CA PRO A 106 11.55 -5.66 -1.25
C PRO A 106 10.26 -4.83 -1.30
N SER A 107 10.14 -3.97 -2.29
CA SER A 107 8.91 -3.21 -2.53
C SER A 107 8.31 -3.51 -3.90
N PRO A 108 7.79 -4.74 -4.13
CA PRO A 108 7.25 -5.13 -5.42
C PRO A 108 6.08 -4.25 -5.84
N THR A 109 5.98 -4.00 -7.15
CA THR A 109 4.90 -3.23 -7.76
C THR A 109 3.97 -4.14 -8.54
N PHE A 110 2.68 -4.03 -8.24
CA PHE A 110 1.58 -4.74 -8.88
C PHE A 110 0.80 -3.79 -9.77
N LYS A 111 0.21 -4.34 -10.84
CA LYS A 111 -0.65 -3.60 -11.76
C LYS A 111 -1.92 -4.39 -12.06
N LYS A 112 -3.06 -3.70 -12.03
CA LYS A 112 -4.34 -4.17 -12.57
C LYS A 112 -5.05 -3.02 -13.27
N GLY A 113 -5.34 -3.21 -14.56
CA GLY A 113 -5.84 -2.13 -15.41
C GLY A 113 -4.92 -0.90 -15.39
N ARG A 114 -5.45 0.22 -14.89
CA ARG A 114 -4.73 1.51 -14.76
C ARG A 114 -4.11 1.72 -13.36
N VAL A 115 -4.43 0.87 -12.39
CA VAL A 115 -3.96 1.02 -11.01
C VAL A 115 -2.60 0.35 -10.87
N LYS A 116 -1.65 1.07 -10.26
CA LYS A 116 -0.36 0.55 -9.81
C LYS A 116 -0.31 0.62 -8.30
N LEU A 117 0.08 -0.48 -7.67
CA LEU A 117 0.19 -0.60 -6.23
C LEU A 117 1.57 -1.14 -5.88
N ARG A 118 2.36 -0.35 -5.16
CA ARG A 118 3.65 -0.75 -4.61
C ARG A 118 3.46 -1.18 -3.16
N LEU A 119 3.88 -2.39 -2.83
CA LEU A 119 3.79 -2.91 -1.47
C LEU A 119 5.17 -2.87 -0.82
N SER A 120 5.33 -2.19 0.31
CA SER A 120 6.58 -2.29 1.07
C SER A 120 6.54 -3.53 1.96
N CYS A 121 7.33 -4.54 1.63
CA CYS A 121 7.40 -5.79 2.38
C CYS A 121 8.54 -5.77 3.39
N THR A 122 8.33 -6.44 4.51
CA THR A 122 9.30 -6.58 5.60
C THR A 122 10.29 -7.74 5.40
N GLN A 123 10.02 -8.64 4.45
CA GLN A 123 10.85 -9.82 4.19
C GLN A 123 11.11 -10.04 2.69
N ARG A 124 12.36 -10.40 2.35
CA ARG A 124 12.80 -10.70 0.98
C ARG A 124 11.97 -11.78 0.29
N GLU A 125 11.60 -12.83 1.02
CA GLU A 125 10.92 -14.02 0.46
C GLU A 125 9.40 -13.85 0.29
N THR A 126 8.84 -12.69 0.67
CA THR A 126 7.40 -12.46 0.69
C THR A 126 6.75 -12.80 -0.65
N LEU A 127 7.31 -12.29 -1.75
CA LEU A 127 6.76 -12.48 -3.08
C LEU A 127 6.80 -13.96 -3.49
N THR A 128 7.95 -14.62 -3.30
CA THR A 128 8.12 -16.04 -3.65
C THR A 128 7.15 -16.93 -2.87
N LYS A 129 7.00 -16.72 -1.55
CA LYS A 129 6.04 -17.48 -0.72
C LYS A 129 4.61 -17.24 -1.19
N ALA A 130 4.27 -16.00 -1.51
CA ALA A 130 2.94 -15.65 -1.95
C ALA A 130 2.59 -16.24 -3.32
N GLU A 131 3.56 -16.31 -4.24
CA GLU A 131 3.43 -16.96 -5.55
C GLU A 131 3.17 -18.46 -5.40
N GLN A 132 3.92 -19.15 -4.53
CA GLN A 132 3.70 -20.57 -4.23
C GLN A 132 2.28 -20.83 -3.66
N LEU A 133 1.82 -19.98 -2.74
CA LEU A 133 0.49 -20.07 -2.13
C LEU A 133 -0.64 -19.72 -3.12
N ALA A 134 -0.38 -18.84 -4.08
CA ALA A 134 -1.35 -18.50 -5.12
C ALA A 134 -1.56 -19.68 -6.07
N SER A 135 -0.48 -20.36 -6.48
CA SER A 135 -0.51 -21.49 -7.41
C SER A 135 -1.11 -22.77 -6.79
N SER A 136 -0.77 -23.08 -5.54
CA SER A 136 -1.23 -24.32 -4.87
C SER A 136 -2.75 -24.40 -4.65
N LYS A 137 -3.46 -23.27 -4.56
CA LYS A 137 -4.93 -23.25 -4.49
C LYS A 137 -5.58 -23.43 -5.87
N ALA A 138 -4.89 -23.06 -6.96
CA ALA A 138 -5.38 -23.32 -8.32
C ALA A 138 -5.35 -24.81 -8.65
N GLU A 139 -4.35 -25.55 -8.15
CA GLU A 139 -4.26 -27.01 -8.32
C GLU A 139 -5.33 -27.76 -7.50
N ALA A 140 -5.65 -27.32 -6.29
CA ALA A 140 -6.69 -27.96 -5.48
C ALA A 140 -8.12 -27.83 -6.08
N ALA A 141 -8.36 -26.81 -6.90
CA ALA A 141 -9.64 -26.63 -7.63
C ALA A 141 -9.68 -27.39 -8.97
N ALA A 142 -8.55 -27.96 -9.42
CA ALA A 142 -8.40 -28.61 -10.71
C ALA A 142 -8.46 -30.14 -10.65
N ILE A 143 -8.71 -30.74 -9.47
CA ILE A 143 -8.98 -32.19 -9.37
C ILE A 143 -10.42 -32.42 -9.87
N PRO A 144 -10.64 -33.03 -11.05
CA PRO A 144 -11.97 -33.43 -11.44
C PRO A 144 -12.39 -34.57 -10.52
N CYS A 145 -13.58 -34.47 -9.92
CA CYS A 145 -14.28 -35.65 -9.41
C CYS A 145 -14.37 -36.65 -10.57
N GLN A 146 -13.52 -37.68 -10.53
CA GLN A 146 -13.69 -38.85 -11.38
C GLN A 146 -14.80 -39.73 -10.77
N PRO A 147 -15.58 -40.42 -11.64
CA PRO A 147 -16.89 -40.99 -11.31
C PRO A 147 -16.86 -42.13 -10.29
#